data_AF-A0A8T5LVR1-F1
#
_entry.id   AF-A0A8T5LVR1-F1
#
_cell.length_a   1.000
_cell.length_b   1.000
_cell.length_c   1.000
_cell.angle_alpha   90.00
_cell.angle_beta   90.00
_cell.angle_gamma   90.00
#
_symmetry.space_group_name_H-M   'P 1'
#
loop_
_entity.id
_entity.type
_entity.pdbx_description
1 polymer ?
#
loop_
_entity_poly.entity_id
_entity_poly.type
_entity_poly.pdbx_seq_one_letter_code
_entity_poly.pdbx_strand_id
1 'polypeptide(L)'
;MGLFDFLKKKKEETVKFSKIEEWIKRYFEEKSLDERVNELKHEIEQNISETRNLLEQLEKASLLNEKIPDRVKHIMEGNRKNYSRKMNQFLDSIKLPINYLEVEQFSQSFTKSLDVLSEETQKSYLVLKEFLESELTSVIRKVKAIENISTKFCEQTRKEKLDKIQSIKEKLDEFKESENLLIKLKNSAKEKEETVKFSK
;
A
#
# COMPACT_ATOMS: atom_id res chain seq x y z
N MET A 1 -2.56 -25.06 31.62
CA MET A 1 -2.08 -24.96 30.22
C MET A 1 -0.57 -24.94 30.27
N GLY A 2 0.09 -25.99 29.79
CA GLY A 2 1.48 -26.31 30.12
C GLY A 2 2.51 -25.58 29.26
N LEU A 3 3.68 -25.30 29.86
CA LEU A 3 4.90 -24.71 29.31
C LEU A 3 5.52 -25.47 28.10
N PHE A 4 4.86 -26.52 27.58
CA PHE A 4 5.36 -27.40 26.52
C PHE A 4 4.61 -27.27 25.18
N ASP A 5 3.56 -26.44 25.08
CA ASP A 5 2.86 -26.24 23.80
C ASP A 5 3.71 -25.49 22.75
N PHE A 6 4.85 -24.91 23.13
CA PHE A 6 5.79 -24.24 22.21
C PHE A 6 6.57 -25.21 21.31
N LEU A 7 6.59 -26.51 21.64
CA LEU A 7 7.30 -27.55 20.88
C LEU A 7 6.42 -28.33 19.89
N LYS A 8 5.14 -27.99 19.73
CA LYS A 8 4.30 -28.56 18.67
C LYS A 8 4.78 -28.04 17.31
N LYS A 9 5.65 -28.83 16.64
CA LYS A 9 5.97 -28.68 15.21
C LYS A 9 4.67 -28.43 14.44
N LYS A 10 4.57 -27.30 13.73
CA LYS A 10 3.49 -27.06 12.77
C LYS A 10 3.40 -28.30 11.87
N LYS A 11 2.26 -28.98 11.88
CA LYS A 11 2.01 -30.10 10.96
C LYS A 11 2.10 -29.56 9.55
N GLU A 12 2.99 -30.13 8.75
CA GLU A 12 3.09 -29.81 7.33
C GLU A 12 1.86 -30.37 6.63
N GLU A 13 1.09 -29.52 5.97
CA GLU A 13 -0.05 -29.93 5.15
C GLU A 13 0.49 -30.28 3.75
N THR A 14 0.25 -31.51 3.30
CA THR A 14 0.59 -31.91 1.93
C THR A 14 -0.59 -31.62 1.01
N VAL A 15 -0.38 -30.78 0.00
CA VAL A 15 -1.41 -30.39 -0.98
C VAL A 15 -1.09 -31.03 -2.32
N LYS A 16 -2.08 -31.67 -2.95
CA LYS A 16 -1.93 -32.18 -4.32
C LYS A 16 -1.74 -31.01 -5.28
N PHE A 17 -0.85 -31.15 -6.26
CA PHE A 17 -0.59 -30.10 -7.25
C PHE A 17 -1.87 -29.55 -7.90
N SER A 18 -2.79 -30.45 -8.28
CA SER A 18 -4.09 -30.10 -8.88
C SER A 18 -5.03 -29.30 -7.96
N LYS A 19 -4.73 -29.22 -6.66
CA LYS A 19 -5.54 -28.51 -5.65
C LYS A 19 -4.85 -27.27 -5.10
N ILE A 20 -3.66 -26.91 -5.62
CA ILE A 20 -2.91 -25.76 -5.10
C ILE A 20 -3.73 -24.47 -5.21
N GLU A 21 -4.42 -24.26 -6.33
CA GLU A 21 -5.22 -23.04 -6.53
C GLU A 21 -6.39 -22.92 -5.55
N GLU A 22 -7.15 -24.01 -5.37
CA GLU A 22 -8.21 -24.09 -4.36
C GLU A 22 -7.65 -23.86 -2.95
N TRP A 23 -6.49 -24.46 -2.65
CA TRP A 23 -5.83 -24.29 -1.36
C TRP A 23 -5.37 -22.85 -1.13
N ILE A 24 -4.79 -22.18 -2.13
CA ILE A 24 -4.39 -20.78 -2.06
C ILE A 24 -5.61 -19.89 -1.81
N LYS A 25 -6.70 -20.11 -2.57
CA LYS A 25 -7.94 -19.35 -2.41
C LYS A 25 -8.51 -19.52 -1.00
N ARG A 26 -8.64 -20.76 -0.54
CA ARG A 26 -9.10 -21.09 0.82
C ARG A 26 -8.19 -20.49 1.88
N TYR A 27 -6.87 -20.53 1.68
CA TYR A 27 -5.91 -19.94 2.61
C TYR A 27 -6.13 -18.42 2.77
N PHE A 28 -6.42 -17.71 1.67
CA PHE A 28 -6.73 -16.27 1.74
C PHE A 28 -8.08 -15.98 2.40
N GLU A 29 -9.10 -16.81 2.12
CA GLU A 29 -10.41 -16.72 2.76
C GLU A 29 -10.32 -16.99 4.27
N GLU A 30 -9.66 -18.08 4.69
CA GLU A 30 -9.46 -18.43 6.11
C GLU A 30 -8.67 -17.38 6.88
N LYS A 31 -7.81 -16.63 6.18
CA LYS A 31 -6.98 -15.57 6.76
C LYS A 31 -7.63 -14.20 6.70
N SER A 32 -8.82 -14.06 6.13
CA SER A 32 -9.55 -12.80 6.00
C SER A 32 -8.66 -11.68 5.42
N LEU A 33 -7.76 -12.01 4.48
CA LEU A 33 -6.76 -11.03 4.04
C LEU A 33 -7.39 -9.85 3.30
N ASP A 34 -8.43 -10.11 2.51
CA ASP A 34 -9.15 -9.06 1.79
C ASP A 34 -9.92 -8.14 2.75
N GLU A 35 -10.50 -8.70 3.82
CA GLU A 35 -11.15 -7.92 4.88
C GLU A 35 -10.13 -7.00 5.56
N ARG A 36 -8.95 -7.53 5.90
CA ARG A 36 -7.85 -6.75 6.50
C ARG A 36 -7.31 -5.66 5.58
N VAL A 37 -7.24 -5.92 4.27
CA VAL A 37 -6.90 -4.89 3.28
C VAL A 37 -7.96 -3.79 3.27
N ASN A 38 -9.24 -4.14 3.33
CA ASN A 38 -10.33 -3.16 3.37
C ASN A 38 -10.35 -2.35 4.68
N GLU A 39 -10.06 -2.98 5.82
CA GLU A 39 -9.86 -2.29 7.10
C GLU A 39 -8.72 -1.28 7.00
N LEU A 40 -7.58 -1.67 6.42
CA LEU A 40 -6.46 -0.76 6.17
C LEU A 40 -6.86 0.41 5.29
N LYS A 41 -7.57 0.15 4.17
CA LYS A 41 -8.04 1.22 3.28
C LYS A 41 -8.86 2.22 4.06
N HIS A 42 -9.81 1.73 4.84
CA HIS A 42 -10.69 2.56 5.64
C HIS A 42 -9.92 3.40 6.66
N GLU A 43 -8.96 2.81 7.37
CA GLU A 43 -8.14 3.53 8.36
C GLU A 43 -7.28 4.62 7.69
N ILE A 44 -6.71 4.33 6.52
CA ILE A 44 -5.93 5.32 5.75
C ILE A 44 -6.84 6.45 5.24
N GLU A 45 -8.01 6.13 4.68
CA GLU A 45 -8.98 7.12 4.19
C GLU A 45 -9.46 8.04 5.32
N GLN A 46 -9.73 7.48 6.50
CA GLN A 46 -10.06 8.26 7.69
C GLN A 46 -8.92 9.22 8.05
N ASN A 47 -7.67 8.74 8.14
CA ASN A 47 -6.53 9.59 8.46
C ASN A 47 -6.28 10.65 7.37
N ILE A 48 -6.53 10.36 6.09
CA ILE A 48 -6.47 11.34 5.00
C ILE A 48 -7.51 12.44 5.22
N SER A 49 -8.75 12.06 5.51
CA SER A 49 -9.85 13.00 5.79
C SER A 49 -9.54 13.91 6.99
N GLU A 50 -9.07 13.32 8.08
CA GLU A 50 -8.66 14.06 9.27
C GLU A 50 -7.45 14.98 9.00
N THR A 51 -6.48 14.54 8.20
CA THR A 51 -5.35 15.38 7.79
C THR A 51 -5.85 16.60 7.01
N ARG A 52 -6.82 16.44 6.11
CA ARG A 52 -7.43 17.59 5.40
C ARG A 52 -8.11 18.57 6.34
N ASN A 53 -8.85 18.07 7.33
CA ASN A 53 -9.46 18.93 8.36
C ASN A 53 -8.40 19.72 9.14
N LEU A 54 -7.27 19.08 9.49
CA LEU A 54 -6.17 19.76 10.16
C LEU A 54 -5.47 20.79 9.27
N LEU A 55 -5.37 20.55 7.96
CA LEU A 55 -4.86 21.55 7.01
C LEU A 55 -5.78 22.76 6.92
N GLU A 56 -7.10 22.58 6.96
CA GLU A 56 -8.03 23.70 7.03
C GLU A 56 -7.89 24.51 8.33
N GLN A 57 -7.67 23.81 9.46
CA GLN A 57 -7.40 24.47 10.73
C GLN A 57 -6.09 25.26 10.68
N LEU A 58 -5.03 24.67 10.10
CA LEU A 58 -3.75 25.35 9.89
C LEU A 58 -3.94 26.64 9.08
N GLU A 59 -4.71 26.60 7.98
CA GLU A 59 -5.00 27.78 7.15
C GLU A 59 -5.76 28.88 7.90
N LYS A 60 -6.65 28.51 8.82
CA LYS A 60 -7.46 29.45 9.62
C LYS A 60 -6.76 29.90 10.91
N ALA A 61 -5.67 29.25 11.30
CA ALA A 61 -5.00 29.52 12.55
C ALA A 61 -4.50 30.97 12.64
N SER A 62 -4.79 31.59 13.78
CA SER A 62 -4.37 32.95 14.11
C SER A 62 -2.96 32.96 14.68
N LEU A 63 -2.22 34.02 14.38
CA LEU A 63 -0.89 34.23 14.94
C LEU A 63 -0.99 34.59 16.43
N LEU A 64 -0.23 33.90 17.27
CA LEU A 64 -0.17 34.16 18.71
C LEU A 64 0.45 35.53 19.04
N ASN A 65 1.19 36.13 18.11
CA ASN A 65 1.87 37.41 18.31
C ASN A 65 1.49 38.40 17.21
N GLU A 66 0.54 39.29 17.50
CA GLU A 66 0.00 40.28 16.55
C GLU A 66 1.00 41.38 16.16
N LYS A 67 2.14 41.48 16.85
CA LYS A 67 3.17 42.52 16.62
C LYS A 67 4.21 42.17 15.55
N ILE A 68 3.99 41.13 14.74
CA ILE A 68 4.94 40.78 13.68
C ILE A 68 4.88 41.78 12.52
N PRO A 69 6.02 42.12 11.88
CA PRO A 69 6.03 42.98 10.71
C PRO A 69 5.21 42.41 9.55
N ASP A 70 4.53 43.27 8.79
CA ASP A 70 3.68 42.85 7.65
C ASP A 70 4.43 41.98 6.65
N ARG A 71 5.70 42.29 6.38
CA ARG A 71 6.56 41.48 5.51
C ARG A 71 6.69 40.03 6.02
N VAL A 72 6.84 39.84 7.32
CA VAL A 72 6.96 38.50 7.94
C VAL A 72 5.63 37.77 7.84
N LYS A 73 4.52 38.46 8.10
CA LYS A 73 3.16 37.92 7.94
C LYS A 73 2.92 37.41 6.52
N HIS A 74 3.24 38.20 5.50
CA HIS A 74 3.11 37.78 4.10
C HIS A 74 3.98 36.57 3.75
N ILE A 75 5.21 36.50 4.26
CA ILE A 75 6.09 35.33 4.06
C ILE A 75 5.47 34.09 4.71
N MET A 76 4.96 34.20 5.93
CA MET A 76 4.31 33.10 6.64
C MET A 76 3.06 32.63 5.89
N GLU A 77 2.17 33.52 5.47
CA GLU A 77 0.97 33.20 4.71
C GLU A 77 1.29 32.51 3.37
N GLY A 78 2.33 32.97 2.68
CA GLY A 78 2.80 32.33 1.45
C GLY A 78 3.30 30.90 1.68
N ASN A 79 4.07 30.67 2.75
CA ASN A 79 4.54 29.33 3.12
C ASN A 79 3.38 28.43 3.57
N ARG A 80 2.39 28.98 4.28
CA ARG A 80 1.19 28.26 4.70
C ARG A 80 0.44 27.70 3.50
N LYS A 81 0.09 28.57 2.55
CA LYS A 81 -0.60 28.17 1.32
C LYS A 81 0.20 27.14 0.52
N ASN A 82 1.51 27.34 0.41
CA ASN A 82 2.35 26.39 -0.32
C ASN A 82 2.41 25.01 0.36
N TYR A 83 2.57 24.98 1.69
CA TYR A 83 2.58 23.75 2.48
C TYR A 83 1.26 23.00 2.35
N SER A 84 0.13 23.67 2.59
CA SER A 84 -1.20 23.08 2.49
C SER A 84 -1.48 22.54 1.09
N ARG A 85 -1.10 23.29 0.04
CA ARG A 85 -1.24 22.85 -1.35
C ARG A 85 -0.44 21.58 -1.62
N LYS A 86 0.84 21.55 -1.24
CA LYS A 86 1.72 20.39 -1.45
C LYS A 86 1.26 19.17 -0.66
N MET A 87 0.81 19.36 0.58
CA MET A 87 0.24 18.28 1.38
C MET A 87 -1.03 17.71 0.75
N ASN A 88 -1.96 18.56 0.30
CA ASN A 88 -3.16 18.08 -0.40
C ASN A 88 -2.81 17.31 -1.68
N GLN A 89 -1.87 17.82 -2.49
CA GLN A 89 -1.39 17.10 -3.68
C GLN A 89 -0.81 15.72 -3.35
N PHE A 90 -0.06 15.62 -2.24
CA PHE A 90 0.43 14.34 -1.76
C PHE A 90 -0.72 13.41 -1.36
N LEU A 91 -1.66 13.88 -0.54
CA LEU A 91 -2.81 13.09 -0.10
C LEU A 91 -3.65 12.59 -1.28
N ASP A 92 -3.82 13.41 -2.32
CA ASP A 92 -4.55 13.05 -3.55
C ASP A 92 -3.79 12.02 -4.40
N SER A 93 -2.47 11.94 -4.25
CA SER A 93 -1.64 10.99 -5.00
C SER A 93 -1.54 9.61 -4.36
N ILE A 94 -2.04 9.44 -3.13
CA ILE A 94 -2.05 8.16 -2.43
C ILE A 94 -3.00 7.20 -3.16
N LYS A 95 -2.42 6.16 -3.78
CA LYS A 95 -3.16 5.07 -4.40
C LYS A 95 -3.18 3.87 -3.46
N LEU A 96 -4.35 3.57 -2.91
CA LEU A 96 -4.52 2.46 -1.96
C LEU A 96 -4.38 1.10 -2.66
N PRO A 97 -3.81 0.08 -1.99
CA PRO A 97 -3.63 -1.24 -2.58
C PRO A 97 -4.99 -1.91 -2.80
N ILE A 98 -5.27 -2.47 -3.96
CA ILE A 98 -6.57 -3.09 -4.26
C ILE A 98 -6.75 -4.38 -3.46
N ASN A 99 -5.67 -5.15 -3.35
CA ASN A 99 -5.63 -6.47 -2.73
C ASN A 99 -4.32 -6.63 -1.93
N TYR A 100 -4.17 -7.76 -1.24
CA TYR A 100 -3.03 -8.01 -0.36
C TYR A 100 -1.67 -8.08 -1.09
N LEU A 101 -1.65 -8.36 -2.40
CA LEU A 101 -0.42 -8.45 -3.20
C LEU A 101 0.22 -7.08 -3.43
N GLU A 102 -0.61 -6.05 -3.50
CA GLU A 102 -0.17 -4.69 -3.78
C GLU A 102 0.35 -3.97 -2.53
N VAL A 103 0.17 -4.55 -1.33
CA VAL A 103 0.50 -3.92 -0.04
C VAL A 103 1.97 -3.55 0.07
N GLU A 104 2.86 -4.44 -0.34
CA GLU A 104 4.30 -4.19 -0.24
C GLU A 104 4.72 -3.08 -1.20
N GLN A 105 4.23 -3.12 -2.43
CA GLN A 105 4.47 -2.07 -3.42
C GLN A 105 3.90 -0.73 -2.95
N PHE A 106 2.69 -0.74 -2.40
CA PHE A 106 2.05 0.43 -1.79
C PHE A 106 2.94 1.02 -0.70
N SER A 107 3.38 0.22 0.27
CA SER A 107 4.21 0.68 1.39
C SER A 107 5.52 1.32 0.91
N GLN A 108 6.22 0.68 -0.04
CA GLN A 108 7.44 1.24 -0.62
C GLN A 108 7.19 2.55 -1.39
N SER A 109 6.12 2.60 -2.19
CA SER A 109 5.77 3.80 -2.95
C SER A 109 5.34 4.96 -2.06
N PHE A 110 4.65 4.66 -0.96
CA PHE A 110 4.21 5.63 0.03
C PHE A 110 5.41 6.27 0.73
N THR A 111 6.36 5.46 1.24
CA THR A 111 7.60 5.97 1.87
C THR A 111 8.38 6.88 0.93
N LYS A 112 8.57 6.47 -0.33
CA LYS A 112 9.25 7.31 -1.33
C LYS A 112 8.52 8.63 -1.58
N SER A 113 7.19 8.59 -1.67
CA SER A 113 6.38 9.80 -1.88
C SER A 113 6.43 10.73 -0.67
N LEU A 114 6.54 10.16 0.53
CA LEU A 114 6.68 10.92 1.77
C LEU A 114 8.05 11.61 1.87
N ASP A 115 9.13 10.94 1.44
CA ASP A 115 10.47 11.53 1.37
C ASP A 115 10.47 12.75 0.43
N VAL A 116 9.90 12.60 -0.77
CA VAL A 116 9.76 13.70 -1.74
C VAL A 116 8.94 14.85 -1.14
N LEU A 117 7.81 14.55 -0.51
CA LEU A 117 6.99 15.57 0.15
C LEU A 117 7.80 16.32 1.23
N SER A 118 8.58 15.61 2.04
CA SER A 118 9.41 16.18 3.09
C SER A 118 10.40 17.19 2.51
N GLU A 119 11.10 16.82 1.42
CA GLU A 119 12.02 17.71 0.70
C GLU A 119 11.31 18.94 0.13
N GLU A 120 10.18 18.75 -0.54
CA GLU A 120 9.43 19.84 -1.18
C GLU A 120 8.81 20.82 -0.17
N THR A 121 8.50 20.36 1.04
CA THR A 121 7.82 21.16 2.07
C THR A 121 8.75 21.68 3.16
N GLN A 122 10.01 21.25 3.20
CA GLN A 122 10.98 21.55 4.26
C GLN A 122 11.06 23.04 4.60
N LYS A 123 11.20 23.90 3.58
CA LYS A 123 11.30 25.35 3.76
C LYS A 123 10.02 25.93 4.37
N SER A 124 8.86 25.53 3.86
CA SER A 124 7.57 26.01 4.37
C SER A 124 7.31 25.50 5.79
N TYR A 125 7.68 24.26 6.08
CA TYR A 125 7.63 23.70 7.43
C TYR A 125 8.45 24.53 8.42
N LEU A 126 9.71 24.85 8.10
CA LEU A 126 10.59 25.62 9.00
C LEU A 126 10.02 26.99 9.32
N VAL A 127 9.46 27.70 8.33
CA VAL A 127 8.81 29.00 8.56
C VAL A 127 7.57 28.85 9.42
N LEU A 128 6.71 27.88 9.13
CA LEU A 128 5.45 27.69 9.85
C LEU A 128 5.68 27.23 11.29
N LYS A 129 6.74 26.45 11.54
CA LYS A 129 7.07 25.98 12.88
C LYS A 129 7.26 27.13 13.88
N GLU A 130 7.82 28.25 13.45
CA GLU A 130 8.04 29.42 14.32
C GLU A 130 6.73 30.10 14.78
N PHE A 131 5.62 29.89 14.06
CA PHE A 131 4.36 30.62 14.29
C PHE A 131 3.16 29.73 14.62
N LEU A 132 3.15 28.48 14.13
CA LEU A 132 2.00 27.57 14.08
C LEU A 132 2.44 26.12 14.44
N GLU A 133 3.34 25.98 15.41
CA GLU A 133 3.94 24.68 15.76
C GLU A 133 2.90 23.62 16.13
N SER A 134 1.85 24.00 16.86
CA SER A 134 0.83 23.08 17.37
C SER A 134 0.00 22.46 16.25
N GLU A 135 -0.51 23.30 15.35
CA GLU A 135 -1.30 22.92 14.18
C GLU A 135 -0.44 22.09 13.22
N LEU A 136 0.79 22.53 12.97
CA LEU A 136 1.73 21.82 12.10
C LEU A 136 2.09 20.43 12.63
N THR A 137 2.35 20.33 13.94
CA THR A 137 2.62 19.05 14.61
C THR A 137 1.44 18.10 14.49
N SER A 138 0.21 18.61 14.60
CA SER A 138 -1.00 17.80 14.47
C SER A 138 -1.13 17.19 13.07
N VAL A 139 -0.89 17.98 12.02
CA VAL A 139 -0.85 17.50 10.63
C VAL A 139 0.20 16.40 10.47
N ILE A 140 1.44 16.63 10.94
CA ILE A 140 2.54 15.68 10.82
C ILE A 140 2.25 14.37 11.53
N ARG A 141 1.63 14.42 12.72
CA ARG A 141 1.24 13.21 13.46
C ARG A 141 0.26 12.35 12.67
N LYS A 142 -0.68 12.96 11.96
CA LYS A 142 -1.63 12.21 11.13
C LYS A 142 -1.00 11.62 9.88
N VAL A 143 -0.11 12.34 9.20
CA VAL A 143 0.66 11.78 8.08
C VAL A 143 1.52 10.60 8.54
N LYS A 144 2.18 10.71 9.69
CA LYS A 144 2.93 9.59 10.30
C LYS A 144 2.03 8.42 10.70
N ALA A 145 0.78 8.66 11.09
CA ALA A 145 -0.15 7.58 11.37
C ALA A 145 -0.40 6.74 10.10
N ILE A 146 -0.59 7.38 8.95
CA ILE A 146 -0.73 6.70 7.65
C ILE A 146 0.51 5.85 7.33
N GLU A 147 1.71 6.40 7.52
CA GLU A 147 2.98 5.68 7.32
C GLU A 147 3.08 4.43 8.21
N ASN A 148 2.73 4.60 9.49
CA ASN A 148 2.78 3.52 10.48
C ASN A 148 1.78 2.40 10.15
N ILE A 149 0.56 2.75 9.71
CA ILE A 149 -0.44 1.77 9.28
C ILE A 149 0.10 0.96 8.09
N SER A 150 0.63 1.66 7.08
CA SER A 150 1.20 1.04 5.88
C SER A 150 2.36 0.09 6.21
N THR A 151 3.30 0.54 7.05
CA THR A 151 4.47 -0.25 7.47
C THR A 151 4.06 -1.47 8.30
N LYS A 152 3.18 -1.29 9.29
CA LYS A 152 2.67 -2.40 10.11
C LYS A 152 1.99 -3.47 9.28
N PHE A 153 1.22 -3.05 8.27
CA PHE A 153 0.55 -4.00 7.40
C PHE A 153 1.53 -4.76 6.51
N CYS A 154 2.53 -4.07 5.95
CA CYS A 154 3.61 -4.72 5.21
C CYS A 154 4.40 -5.72 6.07
N GLU A 155 4.61 -5.46 7.36
CA GLU A 155 5.23 -6.43 8.26
C GLU A 155 4.32 -7.64 8.53
N GLN A 156 3.02 -7.42 8.65
CA GLN A 156 2.05 -8.49 8.85
C GLN A 156 1.97 -9.42 7.62
N THR A 157 1.99 -8.88 6.40
CA THR A 157 1.98 -9.68 5.17
C THR A 157 3.27 -10.51 5.03
N ARG A 158 4.43 -9.93 5.38
CA ARG A 158 5.71 -10.67 5.42
C ARG A 158 5.72 -11.79 6.46
N LYS A 159 5.13 -11.59 7.64
CA LYS A 159 5.02 -12.63 8.69
C LYS A 159 4.19 -13.84 8.24
N GLU A 160 3.16 -13.61 7.44
CA GLU A 160 2.33 -14.67 6.87
C GLU A 160 2.96 -15.37 5.65
N LYS A 161 4.18 -14.97 5.24
CA LYS A 161 4.92 -15.49 4.08
C LYS A 161 4.12 -15.43 2.77
N LEU A 162 3.32 -14.38 2.61
CA LEU A 162 2.46 -14.19 1.44
C LEU A 162 3.27 -14.00 0.15
N ASP A 163 4.50 -13.48 0.27
CA ASP A 163 5.50 -13.42 -0.80
C ASP A 163 5.72 -14.80 -1.45
N LYS A 164 5.82 -15.85 -0.63
CA LYS A 164 6.01 -17.22 -1.12
C LYS A 164 4.75 -17.76 -1.77
N ILE A 165 3.58 -17.45 -1.20
CA ILE A 165 2.29 -17.88 -1.77
C ILE A 165 2.08 -17.22 -3.13
N GLN A 166 2.44 -15.95 -3.26
CA GLN A 166 2.39 -15.23 -4.53
C GLN A 166 3.33 -15.86 -5.57
N SER A 167 4.57 -16.17 -5.19
CA SER A 167 5.51 -16.85 -6.10
C SER A 167 5.00 -18.23 -6.54
N ILE A 168 4.29 -18.95 -5.67
CA ILE A 168 3.64 -20.22 -6.05
C ILE A 168 2.52 -19.97 -7.07
N LYS A 169 1.70 -18.94 -6.86
CA LYS A 169 0.62 -18.57 -7.78
C LYS A 169 1.17 -18.20 -9.16
N GLU A 170 2.18 -17.35 -9.23
CA GLU A 170 2.82 -16.94 -10.50
C GLU A 170 3.35 -18.16 -11.27
N LYS A 171 4.07 -19.06 -10.59
CA LYS A 171 4.56 -20.30 -11.22
C LYS A 171 3.44 -21.24 -11.66
N LEU A 172 2.31 -21.25 -10.94
CA LEU A 172 1.14 -22.03 -11.33
C LEU A 172 0.49 -21.46 -12.59
N ASP A 173 0.42 -20.14 -12.71
CA ASP A 173 -0.11 -19.45 -13.89
C ASP A 173 0.81 -19.68 -15.11
N GLU A 174 2.14 -19.53 -14.95
CA GLU A 174 3.13 -19.86 -16.00
C GLU A 174 3.03 -21.32 -16.47
N PHE A 175 2.81 -22.25 -15.54
CA PHE A 175 2.61 -23.66 -15.84
C PHE A 175 1.36 -23.89 -16.69
N LYS A 176 0.23 -23.28 -16.30
CA LYS A 176 -1.04 -23.38 -17.05
C LYS A 176 -0.92 -22.78 -18.45
N GLU A 177 -0.24 -21.65 -18.60
CA GLU A 177 0.02 -21.05 -19.90
C GLU A 177 0.83 -21.99 -20.80
N SER A 178 1.87 -22.61 -20.24
CA SER A 178 2.72 -23.59 -20.93
C SER A 178 1.93 -24.85 -21.33
N GLU A 179 1.06 -25.35 -20.46
CA GLU A 179 0.19 -26.50 -20.76
C GLU A 179 -0.79 -26.18 -21.89
N ASN A 180 -1.43 -25.01 -21.84
CA ASN A 180 -2.33 -24.53 -22.90
C ASN A 180 -1.61 -24.38 -24.23
N LEU A 181 -0.36 -23.88 -24.24
CA LEU A 181 0.47 -23.79 -25.43
C LEU A 181 0.74 -25.19 -26.02
N LEU A 182 1.11 -26.16 -25.18
CA LEU A 182 1.36 -27.54 -25.63
C LEU A 182 0.11 -28.19 -26.23
N ILE A 183 -1.06 -27.96 -25.64
CA ILE A 183 -2.34 -28.45 -26.18
C ILE A 183 -2.59 -27.86 -27.58
N LYS A 184 -2.42 -26.53 -27.73
CA LYS A 184 -2.57 -25.85 -29.03
C LYS A 184 -1.61 -26.42 -30.08
N LEU A 185 -0.33 -26.59 -29.74
CA LEU A 185 0.68 -27.13 -30.65
C LEU A 185 0.35 -28.57 -31.07
N LYS A 186 -0.10 -29.42 -30.14
CA LYS A 186 -0.53 -30.80 -30.45
C LYS A 186 -1.73 -30.84 -31.39
N ASN A 187 -2.71 -29.96 -31.20
CA ASN A 187 -3.89 -29.90 -32.06
C ASN A 187 -3.50 -29.44 -33.48
N SER A 188 -2.69 -28.38 -33.60
CA SER A 188 -2.20 -27.92 -34.91
C SER A 188 -1.32 -28.95 -35.62
N ALA A 189 -0.56 -29.77 -34.89
CA ALA A 189 0.22 -30.86 -35.48
C ALA A 189 -0.70 -31.95 -36.08
N LYS A 190 -1.76 -32.34 -35.36
CA LYS A 190 -2.75 -33.31 -35.84
C LYS A 190 -3.48 -32.81 -37.09
N GLU A 191 -3.93 -31.55 -37.10
CA GLU A 191 -4.58 -30.95 -38.27
C GLU A 191 -3.67 -30.95 -39.51
N LYS A 192 -2.38 -30.71 -39.33
CA LYS A 192 -1.38 -30.79 -40.40
C LYS A 192 -1.14 -32.21 -40.90
N GLU A 193 -1.12 -33.20 -40.01
CA GLU A 193 -0.99 -34.61 -40.39
C GLU A 193 -2.22 -35.13 -41.15
N GLU A 194 -3.42 -34.71 -40.75
CA GLU A 194 -4.66 -35.07 -41.43
C GLU A 194 -4.76 -34.44 -42.82
N THR A 195 -4.42 -33.15 -42.95
CA THR A 195 -4.39 -32.48 -44.27
C THR A 195 -3.37 -33.08 -45.22
N VAL A 196 -2.20 -33.52 -44.74
CA VAL A 196 -1.18 -34.21 -45.56
C VAL A 196 -1.61 -35.63 -45.97
N LYS A 197 -2.43 -36.32 -45.16
CA LYS A 197 -2.97 -37.64 -45.53
C LYS A 197 -4.09 -37.57 -46.58
N PHE A 198 -4.89 -36.50 -46.59
CA PHE A 198 -5.97 -36.31 -47.58
C PHE A 198 -5.48 -35.77 -48.93
N SER A 199 -4.22 -35.32 -49.03
CA SER A 199 -3.62 -34.80 -50.27
C SER A 199 -2.62 -35.75 -50.94
N LYS A 200 -2.55 -37.01 -50.48
CA LYS A 200 -1.89 -38.13 -51.15
C LYS A 200 -2.92 -39.12 -51.67
#